data_AF-N6TSF5-F1
#
_entry.id   AF-N6TSF5-F1
#
_cell.length_a   1.000
_cell.length_b   1.000
_cell.length_c   1.000
_cell.angle_alpha   90.00
_cell.angle_beta   90.00
_cell.angle_gamma   90.00
#
_symmetry.space_group_name_H-M   'P 1'
#
loop_
_entity.id
_entity.type
_entity.pdbx_description
1 polymer ?
#
loop_
_entity_poly.entity_id
_entity_poly.type
_entity_poly.pdbx_seq_one_letter_code
_entity_poly.pdbx_strand_id
1 'polypeptide(L)'
;MKSDCRKDICIIESACLYATLENYLRQHRFCGECRIKVVKAYTLLVEEADPSKEKGYVPALYSGIKRCLQDKHIHLNPKTEYITKLINRAEPELLGSPTTNSSPQVSRRERHAKTLEIAQEEVLTCLGICMYERLNRLYMRVREEERTCQLFAAVAVHTLHRSFETVVEKARGVSQLELLYEEFAREEQAKQKHKEAKKSRRKRRKGKALCEKARCEFAPDCLCPAPGKPDGVCECCSDDSDSREDALLDQSRCSSDLWADDCDSKELCKCDTVPDK
;
A
#
# COMPACT_ATOMS: atom_id res chain seq x y z
N MET A 1 -20.51 -8.67 -13.54
CA MET A 1 -21.74 -7.85 -13.71
C MET A 1 -22.71 -8.56 -14.66
N LYS A 2 -23.96 -8.78 -14.21
CA LYS A 2 -25.03 -9.40 -15.00
C LYS A 2 -25.37 -8.57 -16.24
N SER A 3 -25.92 -9.19 -17.29
CA SER A 3 -26.24 -8.55 -18.56
C SER A 3 -27.25 -7.41 -18.43
N ASP A 4 -28.21 -7.52 -17.51
CA ASP A 4 -29.28 -6.53 -17.38
C ASP A 4 -28.76 -5.26 -16.68
N CYS A 5 -27.92 -5.40 -15.66
CA CYS A 5 -27.23 -4.25 -15.06
C CYS A 5 -26.40 -3.47 -16.09
N ARG A 6 -25.78 -4.13 -17.08
CA ARG A 6 -25.06 -3.44 -18.16
C ARG A 6 -25.98 -2.58 -19.01
N LYS A 7 -27.17 -3.10 -19.34
CA LYS A 7 -28.17 -2.34 -20.12
C LYS A 7 -28.64 -1.13 -19.33
N ASP A 8 -28.98 -1.30 -18.06
CA ASP A 8 -29.49 -0.22 -17.21
C ASP A 8 -28.48 0.91 -17.01
N ILE A 9 -27.19 0.57 -16.87
CA ILE A 9 -26.10 1.55 -16.77
C ILE A 9 -25.94 2.36 -18.06
N CYS A 10 -26.25 1.76 -19.21
CA CYS A 10 -26.15 2.39 -20.54
C CYS A 10 -27.38 3.22 -20.92
N ILE A 11 -28.32 3.45 -20.00
CA ILE A 11 -29.46 4.35 -20.21
C ILE A 11 -29.12 5.74 -19.68
N ILE A 12 -29.19 6.76 -20.51
CA ILE A 12 -28.96 8.17 -20.14
C ILE A 12 -30.26 8.95 -20.31
N GLU A 13 -30.71 9.61 -19.25
CA GLU A 13 -31.84 10.54 -19.32
C GLU A 13 -31.46 11.78 -20.15
N SER A 14 -32.37 12.24 -20.99
CA SER A 14 -32.13 13.41 -21.84
C SER A 14 -31.81 14.68 -21.05
N ALA A 15 -32.44 14.86 -19.88
CA ALA A 15 -32.18 16.00 -19.00
C ALA A 15 -30.74 15.97 -18.44
N CYS A 16 -30.24 14.78 -18.08
CA CYS A 16 -28.86 14.61 -17.65
C CYS A 16 -27.88 14.95 -18.79
N LEU A 17 -28.13 14.45 -20.00
CA LEU A 17 -27.31 14.79 -21.16
C LEU A 17 -27.33 16.29 -21.47
N TYR A 18 -28.49 16.93 -21.38
CA TYR A 18 -28.62 18.37 -21.62
C TYR A 18 -27.84 19.19 -20.59
N ALA A 19 -27.93 18.84 -19.31
CA ALA A 19 -27.15 19.50 -18.27
C ALA A 19 -25.64 19.36 -18.50
N THR A 20 -25.17 18.17 -18.90
CA THR A 20 -23.77 17.96 -19.29
C THR A 20 -23.40 18.79 -20.51
N LEU A 21 -24.27 18.86 -21.52
CA LEU A 21 -24.07 19.67 -22.74
C LEU A 21 -23.95 21.16 -22.42
N GLU A 22 -24.82 21.71 -21.58
CA GLU A 22 -24.77 23.12 -21.18
C GLU A 22 -23.48 23.45 -20.44
N ASN A 23 -23.07 22.59 -19.51
CA ASN A 23 -21.81 22.75 -18.80
C ASN A 23 -20.62 22.68 -19.74
N TYR A 24 -20.62 21.71 -20.67
CA TYR A 24 -19.60 21.56 -21.70
C TYR A 24 -19.49 22.80 -22.59
N LEU A 25 -20.61 23.33 -23.09
CA LEU A 25 -20.67 24.53 -23.93
C LEU A 25 -20.31 25.82 -23.19
N ARG A 26 -20.48 25.87 -21.86
CA ARG A 26 -20.05 26.99 -21.01
C ARG A 26 -18.54 26.97 -20.76
N GLN A 27 -17.98 25.79 -20.51
CA GLN A 27 -16.54 25.61 -20.30
C GLN A 27 -15.74 25.91 -21.58
N HIS A 28 -16.34 25.68 -22.75
CA HIS A 28 -15.72 25.88 -24.04
C HIS A 28 -16.13 27.18 -24.72
N ARG A 29 -15.17 27.83 -25.40
CA ARG A 29 -15.41 29.04 -26.20
C ARG A 29 -16.00 28.69 -27.57
N PHE A 30 -17.29 28.37 -27.59
CA PHE A 30 -18.09 28.27 -28.82
C PHE A 30 -18.71 29.64 -29.16
N CYS A 31 -18.68 30.04 -30.43
CA CYS A 31 -19.47 31.18 -30.90
C CYS A 31 -20.98 30.86 -30.85
N GLY A 32 -21.83 31.89 -30.90
CA GLY A 32 -23.29 31.73 -30.78
C GLY A 32 -23.89 30.76 -31.80
N GLU A 33 -23.47 30.85 -33.06
CA GLU A 33 -23.93 29.94 -34.12
C GLU A 33 -23.53 28.48 -33.88
N CYS A 34 -22.30 28.25 -33.42
CA CYS A 34 -21.82 26.90 -33.12
C CYS A 34 -22.57 26.30 -31.92
N ARG A 35 -22.87 27.11 -30.89
CA ARG A 35 -23.72 26.67 -29.76
C ARG A 35 -25.10 26.24 -30.23
N ILE A 36 -25.74 27.04 -31.07
CA ILE A 36 -27.07 26.72 -31.63
C ILE A 36 -27.02 25.41 -32.41
N LYS A 37 -25.97 25.17 -33.22
CA LYS A 37 -25.82 23.91 -33.96
C LYS A 37 -25.67 22.70 -33.04
N VAL A 38 -24.88 22.81 -31.97
CA VAL A 38 -24.71 21.73 -30.97
C VAL A 38 -26.03 21.43 -30.25
N VAL A 39 -26.75 22.47 -29.82
CA VAL A 39 -28.08 22.30 -29.22
C VAL A 39 -29.06 21.69 -30.22
N LYS A 40 -29.03 22.11 -31.49
CA LYS A 40 -29.85 21.51 -32.56
C LYS A 40 -29.54 20.02 -32.75
N ALA A 41 -28.26 19.62 -32.74
CA ALA A 41 -27.87 18.21 -32.83
C ALA A 41 -28.42 17.39 -31.64
N TYR A 42 -28.42 17.96 -30.43
CA TYR A 42 -29.06 17.35 -29.26
C TYR A 42 -30.58 17.19 -29.45
N THR A 43 -31.28 18.24 -29.89
CA THR A 43 -32.73 18.17 -30.15
C THR A 43 -33.06 17.11 -31.19
N LEU A 44 -32.28 17.01 -32.27
CA LEU A 44 -32.42 15.95 -33.28
C LEU A 44 -32.23 14.55 -32.69
N LEU A 45 -31.33 14.40 -31.72
CA LEU A 45 -31.09 13.13 -31.03
C LEU A 45 -32.23 12.75 -30.07
N VAL A 46 -32.87 13.71 -29.40
CA VAL A 46 -33.81 13.40 -28.30
C VAL A 46 -35.28 13.54 -28.70
N GLU A 47 -35.62 14.51 -29.54
CA GLU A 47 -37.01 14.93 -29.77
C GLU A 47 -37.50 14.58 -31.18
N GLU A 48 -36.61 14.55 -32.17
CA GLU A 48 -36.99 14.35 -33.57
C GLU A 48 -37.15 12.87 -33.95
N ALA A 49 -38.31 12.53 -34.51
CA ALA A 49 -38.60 11.17 -34.98
C ALA A 49 -37.68 10.78 -36.15
N ASP A 50 -37.54 11.67 -37.15
CA ASP A 50 -36.81 11.43 -38.40
C ASP A 50 -35.64 12.42 -38.58
N PRO A 51 -34.55 12.31 -37.80
CA PRO A 51 -33.45 13.27 -37.85
C PRO A 51 -32.66 13.22 -39.17
N SER A 52 -32.75 12.13 -39.94
CA SER A 52 -32.07 11.98 -41.23
C SER A 52 -32.59 12.91 -42.33
N LYS A 53 -33.74 13.56 -42.13
CA LYS A 53 -34.26 14.58 -43.05
C LYS A 53 -33.50 15.91 -42.93
N GLU A 54 -32.82 16.14 -41.82
CA GLU A 54 -32.06 17.36 -41.60
C GLU A 54 -30.79 17.39 -42.45
N LYS A 55 -30.53 18.53 -43.09
CA LYS A 55 -29.37 18.70 -43.98
C LYS A 55 -28.06 18.60 -43.20
N GLY A 56 -27.18 17.71 -43.65
CA GLY A 56 -25.85 17.51 -43.05
C GLY A 56 -25.87 16.64 -41.79
N TYR A 57 -27.01 16.02 -41.47
CA TYR A 57 -27.08 15.02 -40.42
C TYR A 57 -26.44 13.71 -40.91
N VAL A 58 -25.56 13.13 -40.10
CA VAL A 58 -24.86 11.88 -40.39
C VAL A 58 -25.39 10.77 -39.49
N PRO A 59 -26.24 9.85 -40.00
CA PRO A 59 -26.81 8.77 -39.18
C PRO A 59 -25.77 7.80 -38.63
N ALA A 60 -24.66 7.60 -39.35
CA ALA A 60 -23.59 6.68 -38.96
C ALA A 60 -22.91 7.08 -37.64
N LEU A 61 -22.83 8.38 -37.33
CA LEU A 61 -22.23 8.87 -36.08
C LEU A 61 -23.03 8.41 -34.85
N TYR A 62 -24.34 8.33 -34.97
CA TYR A 62 -25.22 7.85 -33.89
C TYR A 62 -25.56 6.37 -34.02
N SER A 63 -24.80 5.61 -34.82
CA SER A 63 -24.93 4.16 -34.88
C SER A 63 -24.69 3.54 -33.50
N GLY A 64 -25.56 2.60 -33.13
CA GLY A 64 -25.53 1.97 -31.79
C GLY A 64 -26.25 2.75 -30.69
N ILE A 65 -26.85 3.90 -31.00
CA ILE A 65 -27.73 4.64 -30.08
C ILE A 65 -29.19 4.32 -30.40
N LYS A 66 -29.97 3.91 -29.39
CA LYS A 66 -31.43 3.82 -29.48
C LYS A 66 -32.08 4.93 -28.65
N ARG A 67 -33.23 5.41 -29.10
CA ARG A 67 -33.89 6.59 -28.54
C ARG A 67 -35.29 6.22 -28.10
N CYS A 68 -35.70 6.67 -26.91
CA CYS A 68 -37.07 6.61 -26.45
C CYS A 68 -37.63 8.03 -26.41
N LEU A 69 -38.47 8.38 -27.39
CA LEU A 69 -39.00 9.74 -27.54
C LEU A 69 -40.04 10.09 -26.46
N GLN A 70 -40.83 9.10 -26.01
CA GLN A 70 -41.88 9.30 -25.01
C GLN A 70 -41.28 9.58 -23.62
N ASP A 71 -40.41 8.68 -23.16
CA ASP A 71 -39.78 8.76 -21.84
C ASP A 71 -38.50 9.62 -21.83
N LYS A 72 -38.14 10.18 -23.00
CA LYS A 72 -36.98 11.05 -23.22
C LYS A 72 -35.66 10.51 -22.64
N HIS A 73 -35.30 9.29 -23.00
CA HIS A 73 -34.00 8.70 -22.61
C HIS A 73 -33.32 7.99 -23.79
N ILE A 74 -32.01 7.82 -23.66
CA ILE A 74 -31.11 7.33 -24.69
C ILE A 74 -30.49 6.02 -24.20
N HIS A 75 -30.55 4.99 -25.04
CA HIS A 75 -29.89 3.70 -24.78
C HIS A 75 -28.63 3.61 -25.62
N LEU A 76 -27.50 3.48 -24.95
CA LEU A 76 -26.23 3.21 -25.60
C LEU A 76 -26.01 1.70 -25.78
N ASN A 77 -25.22 1.33 -26.78
CA ASN A 77 -24.82 -0.05 -26.97
C ASN A 77 -23.96 -0.52 -25.78
N PRO A 78 -24.37 -1.58 -25.04
CA PRO A 78 -23.68 -2.02 -23.83
C PRO A 78 -22.37 -2.79 -24.10
N LYS A 79 -21.99 -2.96 -25.38
CA LYS A 79 -20.68 -3.55 -25.74
C LYS A 79 -19.55 -2.69 -25.21
N THR A 80 -18.60 -3.33 -24.53
CA THR A 80 -17.45 -2.66 -23.92
C THR A 80 -16.66 -1.85 -24.94
N GLU A 81 -16.43 -2.37 -26.15
CA GLU A 81 -15.64 -1.63 -27.15
C GLU A 81 -16.32 -0.33 -27.58
N TYR A 82 -17.66 -0.30 -27.63
CA TYR A 82 -18.41 0.90 -27.96
C TYR A 82 -18.31 1.94 -26.85
N ILE A 83 -18.52 1.53 -25.60
CA ILE A 83 -18.44 2.42 -24.44
C ILE A 83 -17.02 2.96 -24.26
N THR A 84 -15.98 2.12 -24.42
CA THR A 84 -14.58 2.56 -24.36
C THR A 84 -14.28 3.60 -25.43
N LYS A 85 -14.71 3.38 -26.69
CA LYS A 85 -14.52 4.39 -27.76
C LYS A 85 -15.21 5.72 -27.42
N LEU A 86 -16.41 5.65 -26.85
CA LEU A 86 -17.17 6.82 -26.44
C LEU A 86 -16.49 7.59 -25.30
N ILE A 87 -15.94 6.88 -24.31
CA ILE A 87 -15.19 7.49 -23.20
C ILE A 87 -13.86 8.07 -23.68
N ASN A 88 -13.11 7.37 -24.54
CA ASN A 88 -11.84 7.87 -25.08
C ASN A 88 -12.04 9.16 -25.89
N ARG A 89 -13.21 9.33 -26.53
CA ARG A 89 -13.58 10.59 -27.17
C ARG A 89 -13.73 11.75 -26.17
N ALA A 90 -14.25 11.46 -24.99
CA ALA A 90 -14.43 12.42 -23.90
C ALA A 90 -13.17 12.65 -23.05
N GLU A 91 -12.18 11.76 -23.12
CA GLU A 91 -10.96 11.79 -22.32
C GLU A 91 -10.24 13.16 -22.28
N PRO A 92 -10.10 13.91 -23.39
CA PRO A 92 -9.49 15.24 -23.35
C PRO A 92 -10.22 16.22 -22.41
N GLU A 93 -11.55 16.09 -22.32
CA GLU A 93 -12.39 16.93 -21.47
C GLU A 93 -12.35 16.49 -20.00
N LEU A 94 -12.19 15.19 -19.78
CA LEU A 94 -12.10 14.60 -18.45
C LEU A 94 -10.76 14.95 -17.78
N LEU A 95 -9.66 14.88 -18.53
CA LEU A 95 -8.31 15.19 -18.05
C LEU A 95 -8.02 16.71 -18.02
N GLY A 96 -8.76 17.51 -18.79
CA GLY A 96 -8.65 18.97 -18.85
C GLY A 96 -9.53 19.74 -17.86
N SER A 97 -10.21 19.05 -16.95
CA SER A 97 -11.12 19.64 -15.96
C SER A 97 -10.36 20.44 -14.87
N PRO A 98 -10.88 21.60 -14.40
CA PRO A 98 -10.16 22.55 -13.52
C PRO A 98 -9.82 22.06 -12.09
N THR A 99 -10.02 20.78 -11.77
CA THR A 99 -9.76 20.22 -10.43
C THR A 99 -8.29 19.89 -10.17
N THR A 100 -7.42 20.02 -11.16
CA THR A 100 -5.97 19.96 -10.95
C THR A 100 -5.39 21.36 -11.09
N ASN A 101 -4.63 21.80 -10.07
CA ASN A 101 -3.89 23.08 -10.05
C ASN A 101 -2.76 23.15 -11.11
N SER A 102 -2.85 22.36 -12.18
CA SER A 102 -1.95 22.38 -13.32
C SER A 102 -2.44 23.43 -14.32
N SER A 103 -1.73 24.56 -14.35
CA SER A 103 -1.62 25.56 -15.43
C SER A 103 -2.87 25.83 -16.31
N PRO A 104 -3.42 27.08 -16.37
CA PRO A 104 -4.65 27.44 -17.10
C PRO A 104 -4.61 27.35 -18.65
N GLN A 105 -3.73 26.55 -19.24
CA GLN A 105 -3.31 26.69 -20.64
C GLN A 105 -3.60 25.46 -21.51
N VAL A 106 -4.83 24.92 -21.51
CA VAL A 106 -5.17 23.81 -22.43
C VAL A 106 -6.38 24.03 -23.34
N SER A 107 -7.20 25.09 -23.20
CA SER A 107 -8.32 25.29 -24.13
C SER A 107 -8.63 26.76 -24.49
N ARG A 108 -7.58 27.53 -24.84
CA ARG A 108 -7.74 28.91 -25.33
C ARG A 108 -8.12 29.01 -26.83
N ARG A 109 -8.16 27.89 -27.56
CA ARG A 109 -8.61 27.86 -28.96
C ARG A 109 -10.13 27.77 -29.00
N GLU A 110 -10.74 28.62 -29.82
CA GLU A 110 -12.18 28.56 -30.07
C GLU A 110 -12.55 27.22 -30.70
N ARG A 111 -13.59 26.57 -30.15
CA ARG A 111 -14.17 25.37 -30.76
C ARG A 111 -15.30 25.80 -31.70
N HIS A 112 -15.27 25.28 -32.91
CA HIS A 112 -16.20 25.66 -33.96
C HIS A 112 -16.90 24.44 -34.53
N ALA A 113 -18.18 24.28 -34.20
CA ALA A 113 -19.08 23.31 -34.82
C ALA A 113 -19.61 23.88 -36.14
N LYS A 114 -18.75 23.93 -37.18
CA LYS A 114 -19.09 24.57 -38.45
C LYS A 114 -20.18 23.81 -39.22
N THR A 115 -20.19 22.49 -39.10
CA THR A 115 -21.17 21.58 -39.72
C THR A 115 -22.03 20.90 -38.66
N LEU A 116 -23.19 20.38 -39.07
CA LEU A 116 -24.05 19.58 -38.19
C LEU A 116 -23.35 18.28 -37.77
N GLU A 117 -22.53 17.70 -38.63
CA GLU A 117 -21.68 16.54 -38.32
C GLU A 117 -20.75 16.82 -37.12
N ILE A 118 -20.01 17.95 -37.13
CA ILE A 118 -19.16 18.34 -35.99
C ILE A 118 -20.02 18.57 -34.75
N ALA A 119 -21.20 19.16 -34.89
CA ALA A 119 -22.13 19.33 -33.76
C ALA A 119 -22.60 17.99 -33.18
N GLN A 120 -22.91 16.98 -34.02
CA GLN A 120 -23.26 15.64 -33.55
C GLN A 120 -22.11 14.99 -32.78
N GLU A 121 -20.90 15.21 -33.27
CA GLU A 121 -19.65 14.80 -32.67
C GLU A 121 -19.43 15.41 -31.27
N GLU A 122 -19.79 16.67 -31.04
CA GLU A 122 -19.75 17.29 -29.70
C GLU A 122 -20.79 16.66 -28.75
N VAL A 123 -21.97 16.29 -29.26
CA VAL A 123 -22.99 15.57 -28.47
C VAL A 123 -22.50 14.17 -28.07
N LEU A 124 -21.77 13.47 -28.95
CA LEU A 124 -21.13 12.19 -28.60
C LEU A 124 -20.08 12.36 -27.49
N THR A 125 -19.30 13.44 -27.53
CA THR A 125 -18.37 13.77 -26.44
C THR A 125 -19.11 13.93 -25.12
N CYS A 126 -20.25 14.63 -25.11
CA CYS A 126 -21.07 14.80 -23.91
C CYS A 126 -21.67 13.47 -23.41
N LEU A 127 -22.12 12.59 -24.31
CA LEU A 127 -22.55 11.23 -23.95
C LEU A 127 -21.41 10.42 -23.30
N GLY A 128 -20.19 10.58 -23.80
CA GLY A 128 -18.98 9.98 -23.21
C GLY A 128 -18.71 10.49 -21.79
N ILE A 129 -18.85 11.80 -21.55
CA ILE A 129 -18.75 12.40 -20.22
C ILE A 129 -19.80 11.79 -19.28
N CYS A 130 -21.07 11.75 -19.68
CA CYS A 130 -22.15 11.16 -18.87
C CYS A 130 -21.84 9.69 -18.50
N MET A 131 -21.39 8.90 -19.47
CA MET A 131 -21.05 7.49 -19.23
C MET A 131 -19.86 7.33 -18.31
N TYR A 132 -18.80 8.11 -18.52
CA TYR A 132 -17.63 8.09 -17.65
C TYR A 132 -18.00 8.44 -16.22
N GLU A 133 -18.71 9.54 -15.99
CA GLU A 133 -19.11 9.95 -14.65
C GLU A 133 -19.96 8.90 -13.95
N ARG A 134 -20.89 8.27 -14.67
CA ARG A 134 -21.73 7.21 -14.11
C ARG A 134 -20.92 5.98 -13.74
N LEU A 135 -20.05 5.52 -14.62
CA LEU A 135 -19.17 4.37 -14.37
C LEU A 135 -18.17 4.66 -13.24
N ASN A 136 -17.59 5.85 -13.21
CA ASN A 136 -16.65 6.27 -12.17
C ASN A 136 -17.34 6.33 -10.80
N ARG A 137 -18.57 6.87 -10.72
CA ARG A 137 -19.36 6.85 -9.47
C ARG A 137 -19.62 5.42 -8.98
N LEU A 138 -19.98 4.51 -9.88
CA LEU A 138 -20.19 3.10 -9.53
C LEU A 138 -18.89 2.44 -9.07
N TYR A 139 -17.79 2.67 -9.79
CA TYR A 139 -16.47 2.17 -9.44
C TYR A 139 -16.05 2.64 -8.04
N MET A 140 -16.18 3.93 -7.74
CA MET A 140 -15.81 4.47 -6.43
C MET A 140 -16.66 3.87 -5.30
N ARG A 141 -17.98 3.73 -5.49
CA ARG A 141 -18.85 3.07 -4.51
C ARG A 141 -18.44 1.62 -4.26
N VAL A 142 -18.19 0.84 -5.31
CA VAL A 142 -17.75 -0.55 -5.17
C VAL A 142 -16.43 -0.62 -4.40
N ARG A 143 -15.47 0.27 -4.67
CA ARG A 143 -14.20 0.31 -3.95
C ARG A 143 -14.34 0.74 -2.50
N GLU A 144 -15.27 1.62 -2.19
CA GLU A 144 -15.57 2.04 -0.82
C GLU A 144 -16.14 0.88 0.00
N GLU A 145 -17.10 0.14 -0.56
CA GLU A 145 -17.66 -1.06 0.06
C GLU A 145 -16.61 -2.17 0.26
N GLU A 146 -15.76 -2.42 -0.75
CA GLU A 146 -14.65 -3.39 -0.63
C GLU A 146 -13.68 -3.03 0.50
N ARG A 147 -13.29 -1.75 0.60
CA ARG A 147 -12.42 -1.26 1.68
C ARG A 147 -13.10 -1.39 3.04
N THR A 148 -14.38 -1.10 3.11
CA THR A 148 -15.18 -1.20 4.34
C THR A 148 -15.23 -2.65 4.84
N CYS A 149 -15.46 -3.61 3.95
CA CYS A 149 -15.40 -5.04 4.26
C CYS A 149 -14.01 -5.48 4.78
N GLN A 150 -12.93 -5.00 4.15
CA GLN A 150 -11.56 -5.30 4.61
C GLN A 150 -11.29 -4.73 6.00
N LEU A 151 -11.74 -3.49 6.26
CA LEU A 151 -11.63 -2.86 7.58
C LEU A 151 -12.41 -3.64 8.64
N PHE A 152 -13.65 -4.04 8.35
CA PHE A 152 -14.46 -4.86 9.26
C PHE A 152 -13.79 -6.19 9.57
N ALA A 153 -13.23 -6.88 8.57
CA ALA A 153 -12.51 -8.13 8.79
C ALA A 153 -11.28 -7.94 9.70
N ALA A 154 -10.48 -6.90 9.45
CA ALA A 154 -9.30 -6.59 10.27
C ALA A 154 -9.68 -6.26 11.72
N VAL A 155 -10.71 -5.43 11.92
CA VAL A 155 -11.21 -5.07 13.25
C VAL A 155 -11.80 -6.28 13.97
N ALA A 156 -12.52 -7.16 13.26
CA ALA A 156 -13.06 -8.39 13.84
C ALA A 156 -11.94 -9.33 14.33
N VAL A 157 -10.92 -9.58 13.51
CA VAL A 157 -9.76 -10.41 13.90
C VAL A 157 -9.01 -9.78 15.07
N HIS A 158 -8.76 -8.47 15.03
CA HIS A 158 -8.09 -7.77 16.13
C HIS A 158 -8.91 -7.83 17.42
N THR A 159 -10.23 -7.68 17.35
CA THR A 159 -11.10 -7.74 18.52
C THR A 159 -11.15 -9.16 19.11
N LEU A 160 -11.24 -10.18 18.25
CA LEU A 160 -11.18 -11.58 18.67
C LEU A 160 -9.83 -11.89 19.35
N HIS A 161 -8.72 -11.45 18.74
CA HIS A 161 -7.38 -11.59 19.32
C HIS A 161 -7.30 -10.97 20.71
N ARG A 162 -7.72 -9.70 20.87
CA ARG A 162 -7.72 -9.00 22.16
C ARG A 162 -8.62 -9.68 23.20
N SER A 163 -9.78 -10.18 22.77
CA SER A 163 -10.67 -10.92 23.66
C SER A 163 -10.04 -12.22 24.15
N PHE A 164 -9.35 -12.94 23.25
CA PHE A 164 -8.64 -14.17 23.56
C PHE A 164 -7.47 -13.90 24.52
N GLU A 165 -6.63 -12.90 24.23
CA GLU A 165 -5.55 -12.47 25.13
C GLU A 165 -6.08 -12.17 26.54
N THR A 166 -7.14 -11.36 26.64
CA THR A 166 -7.73 -10.99 27.94
C THR A 166 -8.25 -12.21 28.71
N VAL A 167 -8.84 -13.19 28.03
CA VAL A 167 -9.30 -14.43 28.65
C VAL A 167 -8.13 -15.30 29.09
N VAL A 168 -7.07 -15.40 28.28
CA VAL A 168 -5.87 -16.16 28.59
C VAL A 168 -5.14 -15.57 29.80
N GLU A 169 -4.98 -14.26 29.87
CA GLU A 169 -4.36 -13.58 31.03
C GLU A 169 -5.16 -13.84 32.30
N LYS A 170 -6.50 -13.73 32.24
CA LYS A 170 -7.37 -14.06 33.39
C LYS A 170 -7.25 -15.51 33.82
N ALA A 171 -7.15 -16.45 32.88
CA ALA A 171 -7.02 -17.87 33.18
C ALA A 171 -5.64 -18.22 33.77
N ARG A 172 -4.57 -17.56 33.31
CA ARG A 172 -3.21 -17.74 33.85
C ARG A 172 -3.01 -17.03 35.18
N GLY A 173 -3.80 -15.99 35.47
CA GLY A 173 -3.66 -15.17 36.68
C GLY A 173 -2.46 -14.20 36.64
N VAL A 174 -1.76 -14.12 35.51
CA VAL A 174 -0.64 -13.22 35.24
C VAL A 174 -0.78 -12.68 33.83
N SER A 175 -0.54 -11.38 33.68
CA SER A 175 -0.57 -10.68 32.39
C SER A 175 0.68 -10.97 31.56
N GLN A 176 0.56 -10.77 30.24
CA GLN A 176 1.72 -10.91 29.35
C GLN A 176 2.80 -9.87 29.64
N LEU A 177 2.39 -8.68 30.11
CA LEU A 177 3.31 -7.62 30.54
C LEU A 177 4.10 -8.02 31.80
N GLU A 178 3.45 -8.65 32.78
CA GLU A 178 4.12 -9.15 33.98
C GLU A 178 5.16 -10.23 33.65
N LEU A 179 4.82 -11.18 32.76
CA LEU A 179 5.78 -12.18 32.28
C LEU A 179 7.02 -11.56 31.63
N LEU A 180 6.83 -10.50 30.84
CA LEU A 180 7.94 -9.74 30.24
C LEU A 180 8.80 -9.05 31.31
N TYR A 181 8.20 -8.44 32.34
CA TYR A 181 8.95 -7.83 33.43
C TYR A 181 9.77 -8.87 34.22
N GLU A 182 9.20 -10.04 34.50
CA GLU A 182 9.91 -11.14 35.15
C GLU A 182 11.08 -11.65 34.31
N GLU A 183 10.94 -11.68 32.99
CA GLU A 183 12.02 -12.04 32.08
C GLU A 183 13.15 -11.00 32.08
N PHE A 184 12.84 -9.71 31.97
CA PHE A 184 13.83 -8.64 32.10
C PHE A 184 14.56 -8.67 33.45
N ALA A 185 13.83 -8.91 34.54
CA ALA A 185 14.41 -8.99 35.87
C ALA A 185 15.37 -10.19 36.00
N ARG A 186 15.02 -11.35 35.44
CA ARG A 186 15.89 -12.53 35.41
C ARG A 186 17.15 -12.26 34.58
N GLU A 187 17.01 -11.60 33.44
CA GLU A 187 18.14 -11.25 32.58
C GLU A 187 19.12 -10.29 33.27
N GLU A 188 18.61 -9.26 33.96
CA GLU A 188 19.47 -8.34 34.72
C GLU A 188 20.13 -9.01 35.92
N GLN A 189 19.41 -9.88 36.65
CA GLN A 189 20.03 -10.66 37.72
C GLN A 189 21.15 -11.57 37.20
N ALA A 190 20.98 -12.19 36.03
CA ALA A 190 22.03 -13.00 35.40
C ALA A 190 23.25 -12.16 35.01
N LYS A 191 23.04 -10.98 34.42
CA LYS A 191 24.11 -10.01 34.09
C LYS A 191 24.86 -9.57 35.35
N GLN A 192 24.14 -9.29 36.43
CA GLN A 192 24.71 -8.88 37.70
C GLN A 192 25.53 -9.99 38.35
N LYS A 193 24.99 -11.21 38.44
CA LYS A 193 25.71 -12.40 38.93
C LYS A 193 26.98 -12.66 38.13
N HIS A 194 26.93 -12.52 36.81
CA HIS A 194 28.11 -12.67 35.95
C HIS A 194 29.16 -11.57 36.20
N LYS A 195 28.75 -10.30 36.38
CA LYS A 195 29.67 -9.20 36.76
C LYS A 195 30.30 -9.46 38.13
N GLU A 196 29.52 -9.94 39.10
CA GLU A 196 29.99 -10.26 40.45
C GLU A 196 30.93 -11.46 40.47
N ALA A 197 30.63 -12.52 39.72
CA ALA A 197 31.51 -13.67 39.52
C ALA A 197 32.85 -13.26 38.86
N LYS A 198 32.83 -12.37 37.87
CA LYS A 198 34.05 -11.80 37.29
C LYS A 198 34.86 -11.01 38.32
N LYS A 199 34.21 -10.21 39.16
CA LYS A 199 34.88 -9.43 40.24
C LYS A 199 35.48 -10.35 41.32
N SER A 200 34.74 -11.36 41.77
CA SER A 200 35.22 -12.32 42.78
C SER A 200 36.38 -13.17 42.25
N ARG A 201 36.33 -13.62 40.99
CA ARG A 201 37.44 -14.31 40.32
C ARG A 201 38.70 -13.45 40.24
N ARG A 202 38.57 -12.16 39.90
CA ARG A 202 39.71 -11.20 39.93
C ARG A 202 40.28 -11.02 41.34
N LYS A 203 39.43 -10.95 42.38
CA LYS A 203 39.88 -10.88 43.79
C LYS A 203 40.60 -12.15 44.24
N ARG A 204 40.08 -13.34 43.91
CA ARG A 204 40.75 -14.63 44.22
C ARG A 204 42.12 -14.74 43.54
N ARG A 205 42.26 -14.30 42.29
CA ARG A 205 43.57 -14.26 41.60
C ARG A 205 44.57 -13.33 42.31
N LYS A 206 44.14 -12.15 42.76
CA LYS A 206 44.99 -11.23 43.54
C LYS A 206 45.37 -11.79 44.92
N GLY A 207 44.44 -12.46 45.61
CA GLY A 207 44.69 -13.09 46.91
C GLY A 207 45.65 -14.29 46.83
N LYS A 208 45.51 -15.14 45.78
CA LYS A 208 46.48 -16.21 45.51
C LYS A 208 47.88 -15.64 45.23
N ALA A 209 47.99 -14.59 44.41
CA ALA A 209 49.27 -13.93 44.15
C ALA A 209 49.91 -13.28 45.40
N LEU A 210 49.11 -12.77 46.34
CA LEU A 210 49.61 -12.23 47.62
C LEU A 210 50.04 -13.34 48.60
N CYS A 211 49.33 -14.47 48.63
CA CYS A 211 49.70 -15.64 49.44
C CYS A 211 50.96 -16.32 48.91
N GLU A 212 51.10 -16.43 47.59
CA GLU A 212 52.30 -16.94 46.90
C GLU A 212 53.52 -16.04 47.17
N LYS A 213 53.32 -14.71 47.28
CA LYS A 213 54.37 -13.76 47.65
C LYS A 213 54.76 -13.81 49.13
N ALA A 214 53.79 -14.00 50.04
CA ALA A 214 54.04 -14.12 51.48
C ALA A 214 54.68 -15.46 51.88
N ARG A 215 54.44 -16.54 51.12
CA ARG A 215 55.09 -17.85 51.34
C ARG A 215 56.62 -17.78 51.14
N CYS A 216 57.11 -16.82 50.35
CA CYS A 216 58.55 -16.56 50.20
C CYS A 216 59.15 -15.63 51.27
N GLU A 217 58.35 -14.83 51.99
CA GLU A 217 58.89 -13.85 52.96
C GLU A 217 59.10 -14.44 54.37
N PHE A 218 58.56 -15.62 54.69
CA PHE A 218 58.66 -16.23 56.03
C PHE A 218 59.39 -17.58 56.10
N ALA A 219 60.15 -17.95 55.06
CA ALA A 219 61.07 -19.08 55.11
C ALA A 219 62.51 -18.54 55.19
N PRO A 220 63.15 -18.50 56.38
CA PRO A 220 64.48 -17.92 56.55
C PRO A 220 65.59 -18.67 55.80
N ASP A 221 65.31 -19.88 55.29
CA ASP A 221 66.26 -20.73 54.58
C ASP A 221 65.81 -21.08 53.14
N CYS A 222 64.97 -20.25 52.52
CA CYS A 222 64.61 -20.47 51.12
C CYS A 222 65.73 -19.96 50.19
N LEU A 223 66.51 -20.89 49.63
CA LEU A 223 67.52 -20.66 48.59
C LEU A 223 66.85 -20.36 47.23
N CYS A 224 66.10 -19.26 47.15
CA CYS A 224 65.65 -18.72 45.88
C CYS A 224 66.84 -18.02 45.19
N PRO A 225 67.19 -18.38 43.94
CA PRO A 225 68.26 -17.68 43.22
C PRO A 225 67.94 -16.19 43.04
N ALA A 226 68.91 -15.33 43.34
CA ALA A 226 68.86 -13.89 43.09
C ALA A 226 68.53 -13.57 41.61
N PRO A 227 67.89 -12.42 41.31
CA PRO A 227 67.27 -12.18 40.01
C PRO A 227 68.34 -11.95 38.94
N GLY A 228 68.55 -12.95 38.07
CA GLY A 228 69.56 -12.81 37.02
C GLY A 228 69.91 -14.02 36.17
N LYS A 229 68.95 -14.89 35.78
CA LYS A 229 68.84 -15.64 34.50
C LYS A 229 67.89 -16.85 34.62
N PRO A 230 67.30 -17.30 33.50
CA PRO A 230 66.02 -18.00 33.47
C PRO A 230 66.17 -19.51 33.72
N ASP A 231 65.03 -20.12 34.05
CA ASP A 231 64.80 -21.57 34.17
C ASP A 231 65.24 -22.19 35.51
N GLY A 232 64.39 -21.96 36.52
CA GLY A 232 64.43 -22.66 37.79
C GLY A 232 63.11 -22.45 38.53
N VAL A 233 62.12 -23.29 38.25
CA VAL A 233 60.84 -23.32 38.99
C VAL A 233 61.15 -23.76 40.43
N CYS A 234 60.84 -22.93 41.43
CA CYS A 234 60.95 -23.35 42.84
C CYS A 234 59.87 -24.38 43.14
N GLU A 235 60.31 -25.57 43.54
CA GLU A 235 59.51 -26.75 43.90
C GLU A 235 58.78 -26.58 45.25
N CYS A 236 58.73 -25.35 45.76
CA CYS A 236 58.13 -24.94 47.03
C CYS A 236 56.69 -24.42 46.86
N CYS A 237 56.21 -24.27 45.61
CA CYS A 237 54.87 -23.78 45.27
C CYS A 237 54.05 -24.76 44.42
N SER A 238 54.37 -26.04 44.43
CA SER A 238 53.55 -27.06 43.76
C SER A 238 52.44 -27.53 44.70
N ASP A 239 51.30 -26.83 44.65
CA ASP A 239 50.00 -27.46 44.91
C ASP A 239 49.04 -27.06 43.77
N ASP A 240 49.02 -27.92 42.77
CA ASP A 240 47.99 -28.02 41.76
C ASP A 240 46.63 -28.28 42.42
N SER A 241 45.65 -27.41 42.19
CA SER A 241 44.27 -27.86 41.95
C SER A 241 43.52 -26.84 41.09
N ASP A 242 43.04 -27.36 39.97
CA ASP A 242 41.99 -26.85 39.07
C ASP A 242 42.34 -25.69 38.12
N SER A 243 43.18 -26.05 37.16
CA SER A 243 42.93 -25.67 35.76
C SER A 243 41.95 -26.66 35.14
N ARG A 244 40.86 -26.14 34.55
CA ARG A 244 40.01 -26.73 33.47
C ARG A 244 38.55 -26.98 33.86
N GLU A 245 37.74 -25.93 33.86
CA GLU A 245 36.33 -25.98 33.38
C GLU A 245 35.95 -24.56 32.92
N ASP A 246 36.28 -24.18 31.68
CA ASP A 246 35.92 -22.85 31.14
C ASP A 246 35.94 -22.85 29.59
N ALA A 247 35.44 -23.92 28.99
CA ALA A 247 35.34 -24.06 27.52
C ALA A 247 33.96 -24.54 27.04
N LEU A 248 32.92 -24.45 27.86
CA LEU A 248 31.55 -24.70 27.45
C LEU A 248 30.67 -23.64 28.13
N LEU A 249 29.68 -23.11 27.41
CA LEU A 249 28.85 -21.92 27.72
C LEU A 249 29.32 -20.59 27.11
N ASP A 250 29.76 -20.62 25.84
CA ASP A 250 29.58 -19.49 24.91
C ASP A 250 28.74 -19.90 23.67
N GLN A 251 27.86 -20.89 23.83
CA GLN A 251 26.85 -21.28 22.84
C GLN A 251 25.45 -20.97 23.37
N SER A 252 25.12 -19.68 23.44
CA SER A 252 23.72 -19.22 23.49
C SER A 252 23.58 -17.77 23.04
N ARG A 253 24.49 -17.29 22.18
CA ARG A 253 24.39 -15.99 21.51
C ARG A 253 24.21 -16.21 20.00
N CYS A 254 23.11 -16.84 19.62
CA CYS A 254 22.53 -16.75 18.26
C CYS A 254 21.15 -17.43 18.25
N SER A 255 20.12 -16.73 18.73
CA SER A 255 18.75 -16.88 18.24
C SER A 255 17.89 -15.80 18.87
N SER A 256 17.88 -14.63 18.24
CA SER A 256 16.79 -13.66 18.30
C SER A 256 17.06 -12.53 17.32
N ASP A 257 17.11 -12.87 16.03
CA ASP A 257 16.55 -11.98 15.02
C ASP A 257 15.07 -12.32 14.96
N LEU A 258 14.21 -11.39 15.38
CA LEU A 258 12.79 -11.33 15.02
C LEU A 258 12.28 -9.91 15.35
N TRP A 259 12.92 -8.93 14.72
CA TRP A 259 12.26 -7.68 14.35
C TRP A 259 12.23 -7.69 12.83
N ALA A 260 11.11 -8.15 12.27
CA ALA A 260 10.81 -7.99 10.87
C ALA A 260 10.36 -6.53 10.67
N ASP A 261 11.27 -5.70 10.19
CA ASP A 261 10.91 -4.46 9.52
C ASP A 261 10.64 -4.79 8.05
N ASP A 262 9.37 -4.73 7.67
CA ASP A 262 8.91 -4.69 6.28
C ASP A 262 9.41 -3.38 5.64
N CYS A 263 10.43 -3.48 4.78
CA CYS A 263 10.79 -2.43 3.84
C CYS A 263 10.55 -2.93 2.41
N ASP A 264 9.45 -2.44 1.86
CA ASP A 264 8.98 -2.54 0.49
C ASP A 264 10.04 -2.00 -0.49
N SER A 265 10.58 -2.84 -1.37
CA SER A 265 11.22 -2.42 -2.63
C SER A 265 11.26 -3.57 -3.64
N LYS A 266 10.39 -3.40 -4.65
CA LYS A 266 10.39 -4.06 -5.96
C LYS A 266 11.81 -4.28 -6.52
N GLU A 267 12.07 -5.45 -7.09
CA GLU A 267 12.70 -5.61 -8.42
C GLU A 267 12.52 -7.04 -8.98
N LEU A 268 11.85 -7.09 -10.14
CA LEU A 268 11.99 -8.01 -11.27
C LEU A 268 12.48 -9.47 -11.05
N CYS A 269 11.55 -10.42 -11.19
CA CYS A 269 11.88 -11.77 -11.64
C CYS A 269 11.58 -11.90 -13.14
N LYS A 270 12.63 -11.85 -13.96
CA LYS A 270 12.67 -12.44 -15.30
C LYS A 270 13.51 -13.71 -15.20
N CYS A 271 12.92 -14.86 -15.51
CA CYS A 271 13.67 -15.98 -16.04
C CYS A 271 12.82 -16.74 -17.06
N ASP A 272 13.22 -16.57 -18.32
CA ASP A 272 12.81 -17.38 -19.45
C ASP A 272 13.52 -18.75 -19.43
N THR A 273 12.76 -19.76 -19.86
CA THR A 273 13.17 -20.96 -20.64
C THR A 273 14.15 -21.97 -20.05
N VAL A 274 13.73 -23.25 -20.05
CA VAL A 274 14.31 -24.34 -20.89
C VAL A 274 13.20 -25.37 -21.20
N PRO A 275 13.11 -25.90 -22.45
CA PRO A 275 12.10 -26.89 -22.87
C PRO A 275 12.53 -28.34 -22.57
N ASP A 276 11.57 -29.28 -22.53
CA ASP A 276 11.72 -30.57 -23.23
C ASP A 276 10.45 -31.44 -23.16
N LYS A 277 10.15 -32.02 -24.33
CA LYS A 277 9.14 -33.05 -24.71
C LYS A 277 7.69 -32.64 -24.94
#